data_AF-A0AA40DWG5-F1
#
_entry.id   AF-A0AA40DWG5-F1
#
_cell.length_a   1.000
_cell.length_b   1.000
_cell.length_c   1.000
_cell.angle_alpha   90.00
_cell.angle_beta   90.00
_cell.angle_gamma   90.00
#
_symmetry.space_group_name_H-M   'P 1'
#
loop_
_entity.id
_entity.type
_entity.pdbx_description
1 polymer ?
#
loop_
_entity_poly.entity_id
_entity_poly.type
_entity_poly.pdbx_seq_one_letter_code
_entity_poly.pdbx_strand_id
1 'polypeptide(L)' 'VIPKTIRHAMNLAILLGQRYLWIDRLCICQDDQESKATDIDMMGDVYNSAIFIIIAAN' A
#
# COMPACT_ATOMS: atom_id res chain seq x y z
N VAL A 1 -5.56 -10.31 -12.20
CA VAL A 1 -4.29 -10.98 -11.83
C VAL A 1 -3.46 -10.01 -10.99
N ILE A 2 -2.89 -10.44 -9.86
CA ILE A 2 -2.05 -9.56 -9.01
C ILE A 2 -0.64 -9.41 -9.62
N PRO A 3 -0.16 -8.16 -9.85
CA PRO A 3 1.19 -7.87 -10.35
C PRO A 3 2.32 -8.50 -9.52
N LYS A 4 3.44 -8.82 -10.18
CA LYS A 4 4.62 -9.44 -9.54
C LYS A 4 5.17 -8.59 -8.39
N THR A 5 5.27 -7.27 -8.57
CA THR A 5 5.76 -6.33 -7.55
C THR A 5 4.90 -6.37 -6.28
N ILE A 6 3.58 -6.42 -6.41
CA ILE A 6 2.66 -6.55 -5.27
C ILE A 6 2.87 -7.88 -4.57
N ARG A 7 3.00 -8.98 -5.30
CA ARG A 7 3.26 -10.31 -4.73
C ARG A 7 4.58 -10.35 -3.96
N HIS A 8 5.62 -9.72 -4.48
CA HIS A 8 6.91 -9.61 -3.79
C HIS A 8 6.78 -8.79 -2.50
N ALA A 9 6.06 -7.65 -2.55
CA ALA A 9 5.82 -6.84 -1.36
C ALA A 9 5.03 -7.60 -0.28
N MET A 10 4.00 -8.37 -0.67
CA MET A 10 3.24 -9.23 0.25
C MET A 10 4.14 -10.28 0.90
N ASN A 11 4.96 -10.98 0.12
CA ASN A 11 5.88 -11.99 0.64
C ASN A 11 6.90 -11.37 1.59
N LEU A 12 7.45 -10.19 1.25
CA LEU A 12 8.39 -9.47 2.11
C LEU A 12 7.74 -9.04 3.44
N ALA A 13 6.52 -8.49 3.40
CA ALA A 13 5.79 -8.12 4.61
C ALA A 13 5.58 -9.32 5.54
N ILE A 14 5.19 -10.48 4.99
CA ILE A 14 5.04 -11.73 5.76
C ILE A 14 6.37 -12.17 6.37
N LEU A 15 7.46 -12.15 5.60
CA LEU A 15 8.81 -12.51 6.09
C LEU A 15 9.29 -11.58 7.22
N LEU A 16 8.88 -10.31 7.19
CA LEU A 16 9.17 -9.32 8.23
C LEU A 16 8.16 -9.35 9.40
N GLY A 17 7.29 -10.37 9.46
CA GLY A 17 6.33 -10.56 10.54
C GLY A 17 5.17 -9.56 10.54
N GLN A 18 4.94 -8.85 9.44
CA GLN A 18 3.87 -7.86 9.33
C GLN A 18 2.60 -8.49 8.77
N ARG A 19 1.48 -8.22 9.44
CA ARG A 19 0.15 -8.69 9.02
C ARG A 19 -0.52 -7.77 7.99
N TYR A 20 -0.21 -6.48 8.04
CA TYR A 20 -0.85 -5.46 7.21
C TYR A 20 0.14 -4.84 6.26
N LEU A 21 -0.31 -4.62 5.03
CA LEU A 21 0.45 -3.97 3.98
C LEU A 21 -0.49 -3.05 3.22
N TRP A 22 -0.14 -1.75 3.18
CA TRP A 22 -0.87 -0.77 2.38
C TRP A 22 -0.33 -0.76 0.95
N ILE A 23 -1.23 -0.81 -0.03
CA ILE A 23 -0.91 -0.68 -1.45
C ILE A 23 -1.98 0.22 -2.07
N ASP A 24 -1.61 1.40 -2.54
CA ASP A 24 -2.55 2.42 -3.03
C ASP A 24 -3.57 1.86 -4.04
N ARG A 25 -3.12 1.02 -4.98
CA ARG A 25 -4.00 0.38 -5.98
C ARG A 25 -5.04 -0.59 -5.41
N LEU A 26 -4.87 -1.07 -4.18
CA LEU A 26 -5.75 -2.04 -3.53
C LEU A 26 -6.49 -1.45 -2.32
N CYS A 27 -5.88 -0.47 -1.64
CA CYS A 27 -6.40 0.10 -0.40
C CYS A 27 -7.21 1.38 -0.61
N ILE A 28 -7.04 2.05 -1.76
CA ILE A 28 -7.81 3.24 -2.12
C ILE A 28 -8.96 2.85 -3.05
N CYS A 29 -10.16 3.36 -2.79
CA CYS A 29 -11.29 3.21 -3.71
C CYS A 29 -10.99 3.94 -5.02
N GLN A 30 -10.75 3.21 -6.11
CA GLN A 30 -10.37 3.83 -7.39
C GLN A 30 -11.56 4.31 -8.21
N ASP A 31 -12.74 3.78 -7.95
CA ASP A 31 -13.94 3.96 -8.78
C ASP A 31 -14.79 5.16 -8.35
N ASP A 32 -14.63 5.61 -7.10
CA ASP A 32 -15.34 6.77 -6.56
C ASP A 32 -14.38 7.95 -6.34
N GLN A 33 -14.60 9.04 -7.08
CA GLN A 33 -13.66 10.17 -7.12
C GLN A 33 -13.60 10.93 -5.78
N GLU A 34 -14.71 11.01 -5.05
CA GLU A 34 -14.79 11.71 -3.76
C GLU A 34 -14.08 10.91 -2.64
N SER A 35 -14.37 9.60 -2.55
CA SER A 35 -13.66 8.69 -1.64
C SER A 35 -12.18 8.63 -1.98
N LYS A 36 -11.83 8.60 -3.27
CA LYS A 36 -10.43 8.61 -3.71
C LYS A 36 -9.68 9.85 -3.25
N ALA A 37 -10.28 11.04 -3.38
CA ALA A 37 -9.65 12.27 -2.92
C ALA A 37 -9.41 12.23 -1.41
N THR A 38 -10.42 11.78 -0.67
CA THR A 38 -10.35 11.61 0.79
C THR A 38 -9.26 10.63 1.23
N ASP A 39 -9.17 9.47 0.57
CA ASP A 39 -8.13 8.46 0.83
C ASP A 39 -6.72 8.97 0.47
N ILE A 40 -6.60 9.76 -0.61
CA ILE A 40 -5.32 10.37 -1.04
C ILE A 40 -4.86 11.41 -0.02
N ASP A 41 -5.77 12.23 0.50
CA ASP A 41 -5.45 13.23 1.52
C ASP A 41 -4.91 12.59 2.80
N MET A 42 -5.35 11.36 3.11
CA MET A 42 -4.86 10.56 4.25
C MET A 42 -3.53 9.83 4.01
N MET A 43 -2.99 9.81 2.78
CA MET A 43 -1.76 9.06 2.47
C MET A 43 -0.56 9.51 3.31
N GLY A 44 -0.49 10.80 3.65
CA GLY A 44 0.56 11.33 4.52
C GLY A 44 0.60 10.65 5.89
N ASP A 45 -0.58 10.44 6.49
CA ASP A 45 -0.71 9.77 7.80
C ASP A 45 -0.38 8.28 7.69
N VAL A 46 -0.76 7.63 6.59
CA VAL A 46 -0.40 6.23 6.31
C VAL A 46 1.11 6.06 6.22
N TYR A 47 1.81 6.94 5.49
CA TYR A 47 3.26 6.89 5.37
C TYR A 47 3.97 7.19 6.70
N ASN A 48 3.48 8.18 7.44
CA ASN A 48 4.05 8.55 8.74
C ASN A 48 3.84 7.46 9.81
N SER A 49 2.75 6.69 9.69
CA SER A 49 2.42 5.61 10.61
C SER A 49 2.97 4.24 10.20
N ALA A 50 3.64 4.15 9.05
CA ALA A 50 4.20 2.90 8.57
C ALA A 50 5.46 2.50 9.35
N ILE A 51 5.57 1.22 9.70
CA ILE A 51 6.78 0.66 10.35
C ILE A 51 7.98 0.75 9.38
N PHE A 52 7.75 0.52 8.09
CA PHE A 52 8.72 0.72 7.02
C PHE A 52 8.00 0.90 5.67
N ILE A 53 8.73 1.41 4.69
CA ILE A 53 8.27 1.57 3.32
C ILE A 53 9.08 0.65 2.40
N ILE A 54 8.38 -0.10 1.52
CA ILE A 54 9.01 -0.95 0.51
C ILE A 54 9.13 -0.15 -0.78
N ILE A 55 10.36 0.05 -1.27
CA ILE A 55 10.62 0.70 -2.56
C ILE A 55 11.14 -0.35 -3.53
N ALA A 56 10.46 -0.51 -4.66
CA ALA A 56 10.96 -1.32 -5.76
C ALA A 56 12.03 -0.53 -6.52
N ALA A 57 13.29 -0.96 -6.43
CA ALA A 57 14.38 -0.43 -7.24
C ALA A 57 14.47 -1.21 -8.57
N ASN A 58 14.78 -0.49 -9.65
CA ASN A 58 15.03 -1.05 -10.98
C ASN A 58 16.51 -1.36 -11.18
#